data_AF-A0A1H5RGS9-F1
#
_entry.id   AF-A0A1H5RGS9-F1
#
_cell.length_a   1.000
_cell.length_b   1.000
_cell.length_c   1.000
_cell.angle_alpha   90.00
_cell.angle_beta   90.00
_cell.angle_gamma   90.00
#
_symmetry.space_group_name_H-M   'P 1'
#
loop_
_entity.id
_entity.type
_entity.pdbx_description
1 polymer ?
#
loop_
_entity_poly.entity_id
_entity_poly.type
_entity_poly.pdbx_seq_one_letter_code
_entity_poly.pdbx_strand_id
1 'polypeptide(L)' 'MTAPGPEPEEVPGLEPGGSVTPGDTPPDAGQTSGLSHPQPMPSKKGPVLALVVIGIIVAGTAAFFLLRALDFLD' A
#
# COMPACT_ATOMS: atom_id res chain seq x y z
N MET A 1 20.58 18.12 3.14
CA MET A 1 20.46 18.84 4.42
C MET A 1 21.09 17.92 5.45
N THR A 2 22.28 18.24 5.94
CA THR A 2 22.89 17.51 7.05
C THR A 2 21.97 17.65 8.25
N ALA A 3 21.62 16.52 8.88
CA ALA A 3 20.76 16.53 10.05
C ALA A 3 21.40 17.42 11.14
N PRO A 4 20.63 18.25 11.86
CA PRO A 4 21.19 19.04 12.95
C PRO A 4 21.65 18.07 14.06
N GLY A 5 22.96 17.94 14.23
CA GLY A 5 23.57 17.04 15.20
C GLY A 5 25.09 17.15 15.15
N PRO A 6 25.80 16.67 16.20
CA PRO A 6 27.26 16.55 16.16
C PRO A 6 27.69 15.67 14.98
N GLU A 7 28.90 15.88 14.47
CA GLU A 7 29.43 15.04 13.39
C GLU A 7 29.41 13.56 13.82
N PRO A 8 29.20 12.59 12.92
CA PRO A 8 29.07 11.17 13.29
C PRO A 8 30.24 10.62 14.10
N GLU A 9 31.43 11.20 13.91
CA GLU A 9 32.67 10.86 14.63
C GLU A 9 32.77 11.53 16.01
N GLU A 10 31.92 12.52 16.28
CA GLU A 10 31.93 13.36 17.48
C GLU A 10 30.75 13.06 18.41
N VAL A 11 29.95 12.02 18.13
CA VAL A 11 28.83 11.63 18.98
C VAL A 11 29.34 10.93 20.24
N PRO A 12 29.14 11.47 21.45
CA PRO A 12 29.62 10.84 22.68
C PRO A 12 28.96 9.48 22.90
N GLY A 13 29.76 8.45 23.16
CA GLY A 13 29.27 7.09 23.45
C GLY A 13 29.01 6.23 22.21
N LEU A 14 29.28 6.73 21.00
CA LEU A 14 29.29 5.89 19.80
C LEU A 14 30.71 5.41 19.47
N GLU A 15 30.87 4.12 19.19
CA GLU A 15 32.10 3.63 18.59
C GLU A 15 32.20 4.06 17.11
N PRO A 16 33.42 4.11 16.54
CA PRO A 16 33.60 4.33 15.10
C PRO A 16 32.75 3.35 14.29
N GLY A 17 31.75 3.86 13.56
CA GLY A 17 30.72 3.05 12.88
C GLY A 17 29.29 3.25 13.41
N GLY A 18 29.10 4.02 14.48
CA GLY A 18 27.79 4.43 14.98
C GLY A 18 27.09 3.39 15.87
N SER A 19 27.82 2.39 16.37
CA SER A 19 27.33 1.47 17.39
C SER A 19 27.45 2.06 18.79
N VAL A 20 26.75 1.45 19.75
CA VAL A 20 26.97 1.67 21.19
C VAL A 20 27.45 0.37 21.83
N THR A 21 28.11 0.49 22.98
CA THR A 21 28.48 -0.66 23.82
C THR A 21 27.22 -1.46 24.20
N PRO A 22 27.28 -2.82 24.19
CA PRO A 22 26.14 -3.64 24.56
C PRO A 22 25.63 -3.34 25.98
N GLY A 23 24.37 -2.95 26.10
CA GLY A 23 23.73 -2.58 27.37
C GLY A 23 23.49 -1.07 27.53
N ASP A 24 24.15 -0.23 26.73
CA ASP A 24 23.76 1.17 26.59
C ASP A 24 22.49 1.29 25.72
N THR A 25 21.64 2.25 26.04
CA THR A 25 20.47 2.57 25.20
C THR A 25 20.98 3.12 23.86
N PRO A 26 20.69 2.46 22.73
CA PRO A 26 21.08 2.97 21.42
C PRO A 26 20.58 4.40 21.18
N PRO A 27 21.31 5.24 20.42
CA PRO A 27 20.79 6.54 20.00
C PRO A 27 19.48 6.33 19.25
N ASP A 28 18.61 7.34 19.30
CA ASP A 28 17.30 7.32 18.64
C ASP A 28 17.51 6.93 17.17
N ALA A 29 17.21 5.68 16.82
CA ALA A 29 17.50 5.16 15.49
C ALA A 29 16.69 6.02 14.52
N GLY A 30 17.40 6.81 13.71
CA GLY A 30 16.81 7.79 12.79
C GLY A 30 15.60 7.17 12.12
N GLN A 31 14.43 7.58 12.59
CA GLN A 31 13.17 6.95 12.26
C GLN A 31 13.06 6.81 10.75
N THR A 32 12.92 5.59 10.24
CA THR A 32 12.59 5.39 8.82
C THR A 32 11.14 5.82 8.52
N SER A 33 10.36 6.17 9.55
CA SER A 33 9.05 6.80 9.43
C SER A 33 9.19 8.23 8.87
N GLY A 34 9.34 8.32 7.55
CA GLY A 34 9.50 9.59 6.84
C GLY A 34 10.01 9.44 5.41
N LEU A 35 10.54 8.28 5.02
CA LEU A 35 11.07 8.06 3.67
C LEU A 35 9.98 7.79 2.61
N SER A 36 8.73 7.56 3.03
CA SER A 36 7.59 7.43 2.10
C SER A 36 6.75 8.70 2.12
N HIS A 37 6.64 9.34 0.95
CA HIS A 37 5.64 10.39 0.73
C HIS A 37 4.22 9.77 0.84
N PRO A 38 3.23 10.51 1.38
CA PRO A 38 1.83 10.09 1.35
C PRO A 38 1.44 9.64 -0.07
N GLN A 39 1.11 8.36 -0.23
CA GLN A 39 0.70 7.84 -1.52
C GLN A 39 -0.73 8.28 -1.82
N PRO A 40 -1.01 8.85 -3.00
CA PRO A 40 -2.38 9.17 -3.38
C PRO A 40 -3.19 7.87 -3.43
N MET A 41 -4.37 7.87 -2.81
CA MET A 41 -5.27 6.74 -2.90
C MET A 41 -5.71 6.54 -4.36
N PRO A 42 -5.61 5.32 -4.92
CA PRO A 42 -6.03 5.06 -6.29
C PRO A 42 -7.54 5.30 -6.47
N SER A 43 -7.91 5.76 -7.66
CA SER A 43 -9.31 6.06 -7.98
C SER A 43 -10.17 4.78 -8.01
N LYS A 44 -11.35 4.85 -7.40
CA LYS A 44 -12.34 3.76 -7.43
C LYS A 44 -13.08 3.63 -8.77
N LYS A 45 -12.91 4.58 -9.70
CA LYS A 45 -13.67 4.65 -10.96
C LYS A 45 -13.48 3.43 -11.85
N GLY A 46 -12.23 2.96 -12.02
CA GLY A 46 -11.90 1.79 -12.83
C GLY A 46 -12.56 0.50 -12.32
N PRO A 47 -12.35 0.14 -11.03
CA PRO A 47 -13.02 -1.01 -10.42
C PRO A 47 -14.55 -0.95 -10.50
N VAL A 48 -15.15 0.22 -10.26
CA VAL A 48 -16.62 0.38 -10.34
C VAL A 48 -17.11 0.17 -11.77
N LEU A 49 -16.44 0.73 -12.78
CA LEU A 49 -16.80 0.54 -14.18
C LEU A 49 -16.71 -0.94 -14.58
N ALA A 50 -15.64 -1.64 -14.15
CA ALA A 50 -15.48 -3.06 -14.42
C ALA A 50 -16.63 -3.88 -13.83
N LEU A 51 -17.03 -3.61 -12.58
CA LEU A 51 -18.15 -4.30 -11.92
C LEU A 51 -19.48 -4.05 -12.64
N VAL A 52 -19.74 -2.82 -13.12
CA VAL A 52 -20.95 -2.50 -13.89
C VAL A 52 -21.00 -3.30 -15.20
N VAL A 53 -19.89 -3.34 -15.95
CA VAL A 53 -19.80 -4.09 -17.21
C VAL A 53 -20.03 -5.58 -16.98
N ILE A 54 -19.39 -6.16 -15.95
CA ILE A 54 -19.58 -7.56 -15.57
C ILE A 54 -21.06 -7.82 -15.22
N GLY A 55 -21.67 -6.94 -14.44
CA GLY A 55 -23.08 -7.04 -14.06
C GLY A 55 -24.02 -7.09 -15.26
N ILE A 56 -23.79 -6.24 -16.26
CA ILE A 56 -24.58 -6.22 -17.50
C ILE A 56 -24.43 -7.53 -18.28
N ILE A 57 -23.20 -8.04 -18.42
CA ILE A 57 -22.93 -9.28 -19.15
C ILE A 57 -23.60 -10.47 -18.45
N VAL A 58 -23.47 -10.57 -17.13
CA VAL A 58 -24.07 -11.65 -16.34
C VAL A 58 -25.59 -11.59 -16.44
N ALA A 59 -26.19 -10.41 -16.24
CA ALA A 59 -27.64 -10.24 -16.32
C ALA A 59 -28.17 -10.57 -17.72
N GLY A 60 -27.50 -10.10 -18.78
CA GLY A 60 -27.87 -10.38 -20.16
C GLY A 60 -27.76 -11.86 -20.50
N THR A 61 -26.69 -12.52 -20.06
CA THR A 61 -26.48 -13.97 -20.26
C THR A 61 -27.55 -14.77 -19.53
N ALA A 62 -27.84 -14.44 -18.27
CA ALA A 62 -28.90 -15.07 -17.49
C ALA A 62 -30.27 -14.89 -18.13
N ALA A 63 -30.61 -13.67 -18.57
CA ALA A 63 -31.85 -13.38 -19.26
C ALA A 63 -31.99 -14.18 -20.56
N PHE A 64 -30.91 -14.27 -21.36
CA PHE A 64 -30.90 -15.07 -22.59
C PHE A 64 -31.24 -16.54 -22.30
N PHE A 65 -30.58 -17.16 -21.32
CA PHE A 65 -30.83 -18.57 -20.99
C PHE A 65 -32.23 -18.78 -20.39
N LEU A 66 -32.72 -17.85 -19.57
CA LEU A 66 -34.09 -17.92 -19.02
C LEU A 66 -35.12 -17.89 -20.15
N LEU A 67 -35.01 -16.94 -21.08
CA LEU A 67 -35.91 -16.86 -22.23
C LEU A 67 -35.83 -18.12 -23.09
N ARG A 68 -34.62 -18.62 -23.34
CA ARG A 68 -34.40 -19.82 -24.14
C ARG A 68 -34.95 -21.10 -23.50
N ALA A 69 -34.97 -21.17 -22.16
CA ALA A 69 -35.53 -22.28 -21.42
C ALA A 69 -37.07 -22.24 -21.39
N LEU A 70 -37.65 -21.05 -21.28
CA LEU A 70 -39.11 -20.85 -21.38
C LEU A 70 -39.62 -21.25 -22.76
N ASP A 71 -38.97 -20.79 -23.83
CA ASP A 71 -39.28 -21.14 -25.22
C ASP A 71 -39.13 -22.64 -25.52
N PHE A 72 -38.36 -23.38 -24.72
CA PHE A 72 -38.21 -24.83 -24.86
C PHE A 72 -39.31 -25.62 -24.14
N LEU A 73 -40.05 -24.98 -23.23
CA LEU A 73 -41.05 -25.63 -22.39
C LEU A 73 -42.48 -25.54 -22.95
N ASP A 74 -42.71 -24.62 -23.90
CA ASP A 74 -43.92 -24.52 -24.73
C ASP A 74 -43.85 -25.47 -25.95
#